data_AF-A0A3M2EQ49-F1
#
_entry.id   AF-A0A3M2EQ49-F1
#
_cell.length_a   1.000
_cell.length_b   1.000
_cell.length_c   1.000
_cell.angle_alpha   90.00
_cell.angle_beta   90.00
_cell.angle_gamma   90.00
#
_symmetry.space_group_name_H-M   'P 1'
#
loop_
_entity.id
_entity.type
_entity.pdbx_description
1 polymer ?
#
loop_
_entity_poly.entity_id
_entity_poly.type
_entity_poly.pdbx_seq_one_letter_code
_entity_poly.pdbx_strand_id
1 'polypeptide(L)'
;MASGWARGRGGSPPRSPPGGRRWSIPPPSPRRGSGCEGREGGPVTAAAAALVLAAALCHAGWNFLVKRINGGPELLWLFSAISSLLYLPLALWIVIVARPPLGPAQILFMAGSTALHLGYFALLQAGYRRGDLSLVYPVARATGPILSTLFAVAVLGERLSARMALGGGVIVLGILMLTGPRGGA
;
A
#
# COMPACT_ATOMS: atom_id res chain seq x y z
N MET A 1 -16.38 -97.18 4.79
CA MET A 1 -16.89 -96.40 5.93
C MET A 1 -16.49 -94.95 5.68
N ALA A 2 -17.32 -93.91 5.61
CA ALA A 2 -18.75 -93.68 5.70
C ALA A 2 -18.98 -92.49 4.75
N SER A 3 -19.72 -92.64 3.65
CA SER A 3 -21.12 -92.25 3.52
C SER A 3 -21.45 -90.82 4.00
N GLY A 4 -21.83 -89.96 3.05
CA GLY A 4 -23.14 -89.34 3.16
C GLY A 4 -23.24 -87.80 3.15
N TRP A 5 -23.92 -87.32 2.10
CA TRP A 5 -24.95 -86.26 2.15
C TRP A 5 -24.53 -84.82 2.46
N ALA A 6 -24.73 -83.91 1.48
CA ALA A 6 -25.86 -82.97 1.53
C ALA A 6 -25.97 -82.11 0.25
N ARG A 7 -27.14 -82.25 -0.38
CA ARG A 7 -27.76 -81.30 -1.30
C ARG A 7 -27.88 -79.91 -0.66
N GLY A 8 -27.79 -78.84 -1.46
CA GLY A 8 -28.57 -77.64 -1.15
C GLY A 8 -28.14 -76.34 -1.81
N ARG A 9 -28.97 -75.95 -2.79
CA ARG A 9 -29.46 -74.59 -3.07
C ARG A 9 -28.62 -73.69 -3.99
N GLY A 10 -29.29 -73.32 -5.09
CA GLY A 10 -28.86 -72.28 -6.01
C GLY A 10 -28.72 -70.93 -5.31
N GLY A 11 -27.58 -70.29 -5.57
CA GLY A 11 -27.37 -68.87 -5.35
C GLY A 11 -27.47 -68.15 -6.69
N SER A 12 -28.44 -67.25 -6.80
CA SER A 12 -28.56 -66.30 -7.90
C SER A 12 -27.25 -65.51 -8.10
N PRO A 13 -26.88 -65.11 -9.33
CA PRO A 13 -25.71 -64.27 -9.55
C PRO A 13 -25.88 -62.91 -8.82
N PRO A 14 -24.79 -62.31 -8.31
CA PRO A 14 -24.87 -61.02 -7.64
C PRO A 14 -25.34 -59.94 -8.62
N ARG A 15 -26.34 -59.17 -8.18
CA ARG A 15 -26.87 -58.00 -8.88
C ARG A 15 -25.77 -56.95 -9.04
N SER A 16 -25.59 -56.45 -10.25
CA SER A 16 -24.76 -55.29 -10.55
C SER A 16 -25.20 -54.08 -9.70
N PRO A 17 -24.28 -53.31 -9.10
CA PRO A 17 -24.65 -52.11 -8.37
C PRO A 17 -25.20 -51.05 -9.36
N PRO A 18 -26.21 -50.26 -8.96
CA PRO A 18 -26.77 -49.23 -9.81
C PRO A 18 -25.78 -48.08 -9.99
N GLY A 19 -25.47 -47.76 -11.26
CA GLY A 19 -25.16 -46.42 -11.75
C GLY A 19 -24.28 -45.53 -10.87
N GLY A 20 -23.03 -45.94 -10.64
CA GLY A 20 -22.01 -45.02 -10.16
C GLY A 20 -21.74 -43.95 -11.23
N ARG A 21 -22.21 -42.72 -10.99
CA ARG A 21 -21.78 -41.55 -11.76
C ARG A 21 -20.26 -41.46 -11.68
N ARG A 22 -19.60 -41.95 -12.73
CA ARG A 22 -18.16 -41.83 -12.92
C ARG A 22 -17.87 -40.34 -12.99
N TRP A 23 -17.23 -39.79 -11.96
CA TRP A 23 -16.74 -38.43 -11.95
C TRP A 23 -15.61 -38.33 -12.97
N SER A 24 -15.97 -38.08 -14.23
CA SER A 24 -15.02 -37.75 -15.29
C SER A 24 -14.49 -36.36 -15.00
N ILE A 25 -13.25 -36.26 -14.53
CA ILE A 25 -12.55 -34.99 -14.42
C ILE A 25 -12.44 -34.44 -15.84
N PRO A 26 -13.04 -33.27 -16.15
CA PRO A 26 -12.87 -32.67 -17.47
C PRO A 26 -11.38 -32.36 -17.67
N PRO A 27 -10.82 -32.56 -18.87
CA PRO A 27 -9.43 -32.20 -19.15
C PRO A 27 -9.24 -30.71 -18.84
N PRO A 28 -8.07 -30.31 -18.29
CA PRO A 28 -7.79 -28.91 -18.03
C PRO A 28 -7.97 -28.13 -19.34
N SER A 29 -8.81 -27.09 -19.29
CA SER A 29 -8.99 -26.20 -20.43
C SER A 29 -7.63 -25.64 -20.84
N PRO A 30 -7.36 -25.47 -22.15
CA PRO A 30 -6.16 -24.77 -22.58
C PRO A 30 -6.21 -23.39 -21.93
N ARG A 31 -5.25 -23.09 -21.04
CA ARG A 31 -5.05 -21.72 -20.56
C ARG A 31 -4.71 -20.90 -21.79
N ARG A 32 -5.73 -20.27 -22.36
CA ARG A 32 -5.58 -19.20 -23.33
C ARG A 32 -4.60 -18.25 -22.67
N GLY A 33 -3.39 -18.16 -23.23
CA GLY A 33 -2.34 -17.30 -22.71
C GLY A 33 -2.94 -15.92 -22.54
N SER A 34 -3.21 -15.55 -21.30
CA SER A 34 -3.49 -14.18 -20.93
C SER A 34 -2.18 -13.46 -21.20
N GLY A 35 -2.07 -12.93 -22.41
CA GLY A 35 -1.13 -11.89 -22.73
C GLY A 35 -1.17 -10.91 -21.58
N CYS A 36 0.01 -10.56 -21.07
CA CYS A 36 0.16 -9.41 -20.21
C CYS A 36 -0.20 -8.18 -21.07
N GLU A 37 -1.49 -7.98 -21.27
CA GLU A 37 -2.05 -6.79 -21.88
C GLU A 37 -1.72 -5.69 -20.89
N GLY A 38 -0.70 -4.90 -21.25
CA GLY A 38 -0.33 -3.70 -20.53
C GLY A 38 -1.59 -2.85 -20.43
N ARG A 39 -2.19 -2.83 -19.24
CA ARG A 39 -3.32 -1.98 -18.92
C ARG A 39 -2.82 -0.54 -19.06
N GLU A 40 -2.98 0.02 -20.25
CA GLU A 40 -2.75 1.43 -20.50
C GLU A 40 -3.65 2.19 -19.54
N GLY A 41 -3.05 3.06 -18.73
CA GLY A 41 -3.75 3.78 -17.67
C GLY A 41 -4.92 4.53 -18.25
N GLY A 42 -6.13 4.25 -17.75
CA GLY A 42 -7.31 5.02 -18.11
C GLY A 42 -7.09 6.52 -17.84
N PRO A 43 -7.78 7.41 -18.58
CA PRO A 43 -7.61 8.85 -18.43
C PRO A 43 -7.81 9.27 -16.97
N VAL A 44 -6.94 10.15 -16.48
CA VAL A 44 -7.08 10.74 -15.15
C VAL A 44 -8.45 11.41 -15.08
N THR A 45 -9.31 10.95 -14.19
CA THR A 45 -10.65 11.52 -14.07
C THR A 45 -10.54 12.97 -13.60
N ALA A 46 -11.43 13.85 -14.05
CA ALA A 46 -11.44 15.25 -13.63
C ALA A 46 -11.52 15.38 -12.10
N ALA A 47 -12.24 14.47 -11.44
CA ALA A 47 -12.32 14.38 -9.99
C ALA A 47 -10.96 14.05 -9.34
N ALA A 48 -10.22 13.08 -9.87
CA ALA A 48 -8.88 12.75 -9.36
C ALA A 48 -7.92 13.94 -9.52
N ALA A 49 -7.95 14.60 -10.69
CA ALA A 49 -7.14 15.80 -10.93
C ALA A 49 -7.50 16.94 -9.96
N ALA A 50 -8.80 17.18 -9.72
CA ALA A 50 -9.26 18.20 -8.78
C ALA A 50 -8.81 17.90 -7.35
N LEU A 51 -8.88 16.65 -6.90
CA LEU A 51 -8.41 16.23 -5.57
C LEU A 51 -6.89 16.43 -5.41
N VAL A 52 -6.11 16.09 -6.44
CA VAL A 52 -4.65 16.28 -6.41
C VAL A 52 -4.29 17.77 -6.37
N LEU A 53 -4.96 18.61 -7.16
CA LEU A 53 -4.73 20.06 -7.15
C LEU A 53 -5.14 20.68 -5.81
N ALA A 54 -6.29 20.28 -5.24
CA ALA A 54 -6.70 20.72 -3.92
C ALA A 54 -5.68 20.33 -2.85
N ALA A 55 -5.20 19.08 -2.86
CA ALA A 55 -4.16 18.62 -1.95
C ALA A 55 -2.87 19.43 -2.10
N ALA A 56 -2.44 19.74 -3.33
CA ALA A 56 -1.26 20.55 -3.59
C ALA A 56 -1.40 21.99 -3.05
N LEU A 57 -2.58 22.61 -3.23
CA LEU A 57 -2.87 23.95 -2.69
C LEU A 57 -2.92 23.95 -1.17
N CYS A 58 -3.60 22.99 -0.55
CA CYS A 58 -3.63 22.84 0.91
C CYS A 58 -2.23 22.63 1.48
N HIS A 59 -1.42 21.80 0.84
CA HIS A 59 -0.04 21.56 1.25
C HIS A 59 0.82 22.82 1.11
N ALA A 60 0.78 23.51 -0.03
CA ALA A 60 1.51 24.75 -0.23
C ALA A 60 1.07 25.83 0.79
N GLY A 61 -0.23 25.95 1.03
CA GLY A 61 -0.81 26.87 2.01
C GLY A 61 -0.36 26.57 3.44
N TRP A 62 -0.36 25.30 3.85
CA TRP A 62 0.17 24.88 5.14
C TRP A 62 1.64 25.25 5.30
N ASN A 63 2.48 24.92 4.30
CA ASN A 63 3.91 25.25 4.33
C ASN A 63 4.16 26.76 4.39
N PHE A 64 3.39 27.55 3.64
CA PHE A 64 3.44 29.00 3.69
C PHE A 64 3.08 29.53 5.08
N LEU A 65 1.98 29.05 5.67
CA LEU A 65 1.52 29.52 6.98
C LEU A 65 2.52 29.19 8.09
N VAL A 66 3.02 27.95 8.14
CA VAL A 66 4.05 27.54 9.10
C VAL A 66 5.29 28.42 8.98
N LYS A 67 5.74 28.70 7.76
CA LYS A 67 6.88 29.60 7.53
C LYS A 67 6.58 31.04 7.94
N ARG A 68 5.37 31.55 7.66
CA ARG A 68 4.95 32.92 7.98
C ARG A 68 4.97 33.19 9.48
N ILE A 69 4.57 32.21 10.29
CA ILE A 69 4.53 32.34 11.76
C ILE A 69 5.82 31.83 12.44
N ASN A 70 6.85 31.47 11.66
CA ASN A 70 8.08 30.83 12.15
C ASN A 70 7.79 29.66 13.11
N GLY A 71 6.86 28.80 12.71
CA GLY A 71 6.37 27.69 13.52
C GLY A 71 7.48 26.71 13.90
N GLY A 72 7.75 26.61 15.20
CA GLY A 72 8.72 25.68 15.78
C GLY A 72 8.16 24.27 16.02
N PRO A 73 8.95 23.39 16.66
CA PRO A 73 8.53 22.04 17.05
C PRO A 73 7.22 22.00 17.85
N GLU A 74 6.96 23.03 18.65
CA GLU A 74 5.77 23.18 19.50
C GLU A 74 4.49 23.29 18.65
N LEU A 75 4.56 24.02 17.52
CA LEU A 75 3.44 24.12 16.58
C LEU A 75 3.13 22.76 15.95
N LEU A 76 4.16 22.01 15.55
CA LEU A 76 3.98 20.66 14.98
C LEU A 76 3.37 19.71 16.01
N TRP A 77 3.78 19.81 17.27
CA TRP A 77 3.23 19.02 18.36
C TRP A 77 1.74 19.35 18.60
N LEU A 78 1.40 20.63 18.75
CA LEU A 78 0.02 21.09 18.93
C LEU A 78 -0.86 20.69 17.75
N PHE A 79 -0.38 20.89 16.52
CA PHE A 79 -1.09 20.47 15.32
C PHE A 79 -1.35 18.96 15.32
N SER A 80 -0.35 18.16 15.70
CA SER A 80 -0.49 16.70 15.78
C SER A 80 -1.49 16.30 16.87
N ALA A 81 -1.43 16.91 18.05
CA ALA A 81 -2.33 16.62 19.16
C ALA A 81 -3.79 16.98 18.83
N ILE A 82 -4.03 18.16 18.26
CA ILE A 82 -5.36 18.59 17.82
C ILE A 82 -5.86 17.68 16.70
N SER A 83 -5.02 17.33 15.72
CA SER A 83 -5.39 16.40 14.66
C SER A 83 -5.79 15.04 15.22
N SER A 84 -5.00 14.48 16.15
CA SER A 84 -5.34 13.21 16.81
C SER A 84 -6.67 13.28 17.56
N LEU A 85 -6.93 14.37 18.28
CA LEU A 85 -8.19 14.56 19.00
C LEU A 85 -9.38 14.70 18.05
N LEU A 86 -9.20 15.42 16.93
CA LEU A 86 -10.24 15.62 15.91
C LEU A 86 -10.57 14.32 15.17
N TYR A 87 -9.57 13.47 14.90
CA TYR A 87 -9.78 12.18 14.25
C TYR A 87 -10.22 11.07 15.22
N LEU A 88 -10.08 11.24 16.54
CA LEU A 88 -10.45 10.22 17.52
C LEU A 88 -11.92 9.78 17.44
N PRO A 89 -12.92 10.68 17.35
CA PRO A 89 -14.33 10.27 17.21
C PRO A 89 -14.58 9.45 15.95
N LEU A 90 -13.95 9.83 14.83
CA LEU A 90 -14.05 9.09 13.57
C LEU A 90 -13.40 7.70 13.69
N ALA A 91 -12.23 7.62 14.30
CA ALA A 91 -11.55 6.35 14.55
C ALA A 91 -12.41 5.41 15.42
N LEU A 92 -13.00 5.94 16.51
CA LEU A 92 -13.91 5.18 17.38
C LEU A 92 -15.15 4.72 16.62
N TRP A 93 -15.75 5.61 15.81
CA TRP A 93 -16.91 5.26 14.98
C TRP A 93 -16.59 4.12 14.01
N ILE A 94 -15.43 4.15 13.33
CA ILE A 94 -14.98 3.06 12.44
C ILE A 94 -14.82 1.75 13.22
N VAL A 95 -14.20 1.80 14.40
CA VAL A 95 -14.00 0.59 15.24
C VAL A 95 -15.33 -0.01 15.68
N ILE A 96 -16.31 0.82 16.06
CA ILE A 96 -17.61 0.35 16.56
C ILE A 96 -18.50 -0.18 15.43
N VAL A 97 -18.56 0.55 14.30
CA VAL A 97 -19.49 0.27 13.20
C VAL A 97 -18.92 -0.74 12.23
N ALA A 98 -17.71 -0.52 11.72
CA ALA A 98 -17.09 -1.38 10.71
C ALA A 98 -16.42 -2.62 11.33
N ARG A 99 -16.11 -2.59 12.63
CA ARG A 99 -15.47 -3.68 13.40
C ARG A 99 -14.34 -4.36 12.61
N PRO A 100 -13.32 -3.59 12.19
CA PRO A 100 -12.23 -4.15 11.41
C PRO A 100 -11.49 -5.23 12.23
N PRO A 101 -10.90 -6.25 11.57
CA PRO A 101 -10.12 -7.27 12.25
C PRO A 101 -8.83 -6.65 12.80
N LEU A 102 -8.81 -6.32 14.09
CA LEU A 102 -7.65 -5.79 14.80
C LEU A 102 -6.82 -6.95 15.38
N GLY A 103 -6.13 -7.68 14.51
CA GLY A 103 -5.20 -8.75 14.90
C GLY A 103 -3.78 -8.21 15.22
N PRO A 104 -2.88 -9.11 15.67
CA PRO A 104 -1.49 -8.75 16.00
C PRO A 104 -0.74 -8.09 14.83
N ALA A 105 -0.98 -8.56 13.60
CA ALA A 105 -0.36 -8.00 12.40
C ALA A 105 -0.82 -6.56 12.14
N GLN A 106 -2.12 -6.27 12.27
CA GLN A 106 -2.67 -4.93 12.06
C GLN A 106 -2.12 -3.95 13.11
N ILE A 107 -2.08 -4.39 14.38
CA ILE A 107 -1.49 -3.59 15.46
C ILE A 107 0.00 -3.34 15.20
N LEU A 108 0.75 -4.34 14.74
CA LEU A 108 2.15 -4.20 14.38
C LEU A 108 2.35 -3.17 13.25
N PHE A 109 1.54 -3.22 12.19
CA PHE A 109 1.63 -2.23 11.11
C PHE A 109 1.22 -0.82 11.55
N MET A 110 0.20 -0.69 12.40
CA MET A 110 -0.20 0.59 12.98
C MET A 110 0.93 1.17 13.84
N ALA A 111 1.43 0.40 14.81
CA ALA A 111 2.50 0.82 15.70
C ALA A 111 3.81 1.11 14.93
N GLY A 112 4.16 0.27 13.96
CA GLY A 112 5.32 0.48 13.09
C GLY A 112 5.19 1.77 12.26
N SER A 113 4.01 2.03 11.69
CA SER A 113 3.76 3.27 10.93
C SER A 113 3.82 4.51 11.80
N THR A 114 3.31 4.44 13.04
CA THR A 114 3.42 5.51 14.03
C THR A 114 4.88 5.75 14.40
N ALA A 115 5.65 4.70 14.70
CA ALA A 115 7.07 4.82 15.04
C ALA A 115 7.89 5.44 13.90
N LEU A 116 7.65 5.02 12.65
CA LEU A 116 8.30 5.58 11.46
C LEU A 116 7.95 7.06 11.28
N HIS A 117 6.69 7.45 11.44
CA HIS A 117 6.28 8.86 11.36
C HIS A 117 6.93 9.72 12.45
N LEU A 118 6.91 9.25 13.71
CA LEU A 118 7.55 9.97 14.81
C LEU A 118 9.06 10.12 14.59
N GLY A 119 9.73 9.04 14.17
CA GLY A 119 11.14 9.06 13.82
C GLY A 119 11.45 10.03 12.69
N TYR A 120 10.65 10.03 11.62
CA TYR A 120 10.76 10.98 10.52
C TYR A 120 10.65 12.43 11.01
N PHE A 121 9.62 12.77 11.78
CA PHE A 121 9.44 14.14 12.28
C PHE A 121 10.55 14.56 13.24
N ALA A 122 11.02 13.66 14.11
CA ALA A 122 12.13 13.94 15.01
C ALA A 122 13.45 14.19 14.25
N LEU A 123 13.77 13.34 13.27
CA LEU A 123 14.94 13.51 12.41
C LEU A 123 14.84 14.79 11.57
N LEU A 124 13.66 15.11 11.06
CA LEU A 124 13.40 16.33 10.29
C LEU A 124 13.64 17.58 11.14
N GLN A 125 13.10 17.61 12.37
CA GLN A 125 13.31 18.71 13.31
C GLN A 125 14.80 18.83 13.70
N ALA A 126 15.49 17.71 13.93
CA ALA A 126 16.93 17.70 14.19
C ALA A 126 17.74 18.24 13.01
N GLY A 127 17.35 17.87 11.77
CA GLY A 127 17.95 18.37 10.53
C GLY A 127 17.78 19.88 10.38
N TYR A 128 16.58 20.41 10.59
CA TYR A 128 16.32 21.86 10.52
C TYR A 128 17.06 22.66 11.59
N ARG A 129 17.42 22.06 12.72
CA ARG A 129 18.19 22.73 13.78
C ARG A 129 19.70 22.71 13.56
N ARG A 130 20.23 21.70 12.88
CA ARG A 130 21.69 21.46 12.78
C ARG A 130 22.28 21.68 11.39
N GLY A 131 21.47 21.64 10.34
CA GLY A 131 21.94 21.78 8.95
C GLY A 131 21.44 23.05 8.27
N ASP A 132 22.14 23.45 7.22
CA ASP A 132 21.71 24.56 6.37
C ASP A 132 20.35 24.26 5.76
N LEU A 133 19.36 25.13 6.03
CA LEU A 133 17.99 25.00 5.51
C LEU A 133 17.95 24.83 3.98
N SER A 134 18.91 25.43 3.28
CA SER A 134 19.10 25.33 1.83
C SER A 134 19.42 23.92 1.33
N LEU A 135 19.99 23.06 2.17
CA LEU A 135 20.31 21.67 1.83
C LEU A 135 19.32 20.68 2.47
N VAL A 136 18.93 20.92 3.72
CA VAL A 136 18.07 20.00 4.47
C VAL A 136 16.67 19.93 3.86
N TYR A 137 16.11 21.06 3.44
CA TYR A 137 14.76 21.10 2.87
C TYR A 137 14.63 20.30 1.56
N PRO A 138 15.52 20.47 0.56
CA PRO A 138 15.54 19.64 -0.64
C PRO A 138 15.63 18.14 -0.35
N VAL A 139 16.59 17.76 0.50
CA VAL A 139 16.86 16.35 0.81
C VAL A 139 15.65 15.73 1.48
N ALA A 140 15.11 16.37 2.53
CA ALA A 140 13.94 15.87 3.24
C ALA A 140 12.71 15.66 2.35
N ARG A 141 12.54 16.50 1.32
CA ARG A 141 11.41 16.42 0.39
C ARG A 141 11.63 15.37 -0.71
N ALA A 142 12.86 15.15 -1.15
CA ALA A 142 13.18 14.18 -2.19
C ALA A 142 13.24 12.73 -1.67
N THR A 143 13.66 12.53 -0.41
CA THR A 143 13.83 11.19 0.16
C THR A 143 12.53 10.43 0.31
N GLY A 144 11.43 11.11 0.65
CA GLY A 144 10.12 10.47 0.86
C GLY A 144 9.62 9.69 -0.37
N PRO A 145 9.45 10.34 -1.54
CA PRO A 145 9.06 9.67 -2.78
C PRO A 145 10.01 8.55 -3.18
N ILE A 146 11.33 8.77 -3.10
CA ILE A 146 12.34 7.77 -3.48
C ILE A 146 12.23 6.52 -2.61
N LEU A 147 12.19 6.69 -1.28
CA LEU A 147 12.08 5.57 -0.34
C LEU A 147 10.73 4.85 -0.49
N SER A 148 9.64 5.57 -0.71
CA SER A 148 8.31 4.99 -0.94
C SER A 148 8.28 4.15 -2.22
N THR A 149 8.84 4.66 -3.32
CA THR A 149 8.91 3.91 -4.58
C THR A 149 9.80 2.69 -4.44
N LEU A 150 10.97 2.81 -3.78
CA LEU A 150 11.86 1.68 -3.55
C LEU A 150 11.19 0.60 -2.69
N PHE A 151 10.49 1.00 -1.63
CA PHE A 151 9.75 0.09 -0.78
C PHE A 151 8.64 -0.65 -1.55
N ALA A 152 7.88 0.06 -2.39
CA ALA A 152 6.85 -0.56 -3.23
C ALA A 152 7.43 -1.60 -4.21
N VAL A 153 8.58 -1.31 -4.83
CA VAL A 153 9.23 -2.26 -5.75
C VAL A 153 9.83 -3.44 -4.98
N ALA A 154 10.58 -3.19 -3.90
CA ALA A 154 11.35 -4.20 -3.20
C ALA A 154 10.51 -5.10 -2.29
N VAL A 155 9.51 -4.54 -1.62
CA VAL A 155 8.71 -5.24 -0.60
C VAL A 155 7.35 -5.66 -1.14
N LEU A 156 6.67 -4.80 -1.91
CA LEU A 156 5.36 -5.12 -2.50
C LEU A 156 5.49 -5.82 -3.87
N GLY A 157 6.69 -5.88 -4.44
CA GLY A 157 6.94 -6.51 -5.73
C GLY A 157 6.33 -5.75 -6.92
N GLU A 158 6.05 -4.44 -6.76
CA GLU A 158 5.47 -3.65 -7.84
C GLU A 158 6.44 -3.50 -9.02
N ARG A 159 5.92 -3.69 -10.23
CA ARG A 159 6.72 -3.59 -11.46
C ARG A 159 6.81 -2.14 -11.92
N LEU A 160 8.00 -1.58 -11.86
CA LEU A 160 8.25 -0.23 -12.37
C LEU A 160 8.26 -0.23 -13.91
N SER A 161 7.24 0.36 -14.53
CA SER A 161 7.21 0.61 -15.97
C SER A 161 8.25 1.67 -16.34
N ALA A 162 8.82 1.59 -17.54
CA ALA A 162 9.71 2.61 -18.08
C ALA A 162 9.08 4.02 -18.04
N ARG A 163 7.75 4.14 -18.25
CA ARG A 163 7.01 5.41 -18.15
C ARG A 163 7.01 5.97 -16.72
N MET A 164 6.86 5.11 -15.71
CA MET A 164 6.88 5.51 -14.29
C MET A 164 8.29 5.91 -13.85
N ALA A 165 9.31 5.18 -14.30
CA ALA A 165 10.71 5.51 -14.04
C ALA A 165 11.10 6.85 -14.65
N LEU A 166 10.69 7.13 -15.91
CA LEU A 166 10.90 8.43 -16.55
C LEU A 166 10.20 9.56 -15.80
N GLY A 167 8.92 9.38 -15.42
CA GLY A 167 8.19 10.38 -14.65
C GLY A 167 8.85 10.68 -13.29
N GLY A 168 9.27 9.63 -12.57
CA GLY A 168 10.02 9.77 -11.33
C GLY A 168 11.35 10.49 -11.52
N GLY A 169 12.10 10.15 -12.58
CA GLY A 169 13.35 10.81 -12.92
C GLY A 169 13.18 12.30 -13.21
N VAL A 170 12.14 12.69 -13.96
CA VAL A 170 11.81 14.10 -14.23
C VAL A 170 11.48 14.86 -12.94
N ILE A 171 10.72 14.25 -12.02
CA ILE A 171 10.40 14.85 -10.72
C ILE A 171 11.68 15.07 -9.91
N VAL A 172 12.54 14.05 -9.80
CA VAL A 172 13.81 14.15 -9.06
C VAL A 172 14.71 15.22 -9.67
N LEU A 173 14.86 15.24 -10.99
CA LEU A 173 15.65 16.25 -11.70
C LEU A 173 15.10 17.66 -11.46
N GLY A 174 13.78 17.84 -11.53
CA GLY A 174 13.14 19.13 -11.26
C GLY A 174 13.41 19.64 -9.83
N ILE A 175 13.37 18.73 -8.84
CA ILE A 175 13.72 19.07 -7.45
C ILE A 175 15.19 19.47 -7.35
N LEU A 176 16.10 18.73 -7.98
CA LEU A 176 17.54 19.05 -7.99
C LEU A 176 17.83 20.38 -8.68
N MET A 177 17.18 20.71 -9.80
CA MET A 177 17.36 21.99 -10.47
C MET A 177 16.89 23.18 -9.62
N LEU A 178 15.82 23.01 -8.84
CA LEU A 178 15.33 24.04 -7.93
C LEU A 178 16.28 24.27 -6.73
N THR A 179 17.18 23.31 -6.48
CA THR A 179 17.99 23.23 -5.26
C THR A 179 19.50 23.27 -5.51
N GLY A 180 19.91 23.28 -6.78
CA GLY A 180 21.29 23.52 -7.18
C GLY A 180 21.80 24.91 -6.77
N PRO A 181 23.13 25.11 -6.73
CA PRO A 181 23.72 26.37 -6.33
C PRO A 181 23.11 27.50 -7.16
N ARG A 182 22.48 28.47 -6.50
CA ARG A 182 22.24 29.76 -7.15
C ARG A 182 23.63 30.29 -7.47
N GLY A 183 24.01 30.26 -8.75
CA GLY A 183 25.26 30.85 -9.20
C GLY A 183 25.34 32.26 -8.64
N GLY A 184 26.36 32.51 -7.82
CA GLY A 184 26.66 33.85 -7.36
C GLY A 184 26.91 34.74 -8.57
N ALA A 185 26.14 35.81 -8.65
CA ALA A 185 26.50 37.05 -9.31
C ALA A 185 26.29 38.15 -8.27
#